data_AF-K6V684-F1
#
_entry.id   AF-K6V684-F1
#
_cell.length_a   1.000
_cell.length_b   1.000
_cell.length_c   1.000
_cell.angle_alpha   90.00
_cell.angle_beta   90.00
_cell.angle_gamma   90.00
#
_symmetry.space_group_name_H-M   'P 1'
#
loop_
_entity.id
_entity.type
_entity.pdbx_description
1 polymer ?
#
loop_
_entity_poly.entity_id
_entity_poly.type
_entity_poly.pdbx_seq_one_letter_code
_entity_poly.pdbx_strand_id
1 'polypeptide(L)'
;MLNHVPVFLYSFNLFIKCNIIKSVSLVCDPNYFHHIIDSINRFNASLLRRKNQRGFLRRGHSNNVLSLSEVQSERDTIQVLQFLKRNKYIIYDNEKGKCITNLDELLSDVMAKKRQDLVEGDQKACRTITNRKGVRGEGINDSDEVKPSDVDSNRYKLIRLLESGRERVDSLLNALRGLDLWGGGAHKADEADKADKADGADGADGVDGGHPARNAHISHILVHDGARPFLSELDFFNLIYMATIGKNTILGARATDTIKRIGSEEQGEGCPRVKANVDRQFIFLAQTPQIFSSQALLQVCTKLTSTRGAEVQERSRPFTDTSSLFEHFTKKKIFALQARFPNFKITTPTDVFLAIFLMGYLFTSSHADVDMGMFKQAFVNSPSSYVPSNQFNDHFFYDSLRGKQRVLYHHFYYE
;
A
#
# COMPACT_ATOMS: atom_id res chain seq x y z
N MET A 1 15.71 21.84 -4.93
CA MET A 1 14.60 21.49 -4.01
C MET A 1 13.43 20.90 -4.79
N LEU A 2 12.68 19.97 -4.21
CA LEU A 2 11.50 19.32 -4.79
C LEU A 2 10.23 20.20 -4.65
N ASN A 3 10.34 21.51 -4.91
CA ASN A 3 9.35 22.54 -4.52
C ASN A 3 7.88 22.27 -4.88
N HIS A 4 7.59 21.25 -5.69
CA HIS A 4 6.26 20.91 -6.12
C HIS A 4 5.91 19.41 -6.02
N VAL A 5 6.81 18.48 -5.68
CA VAL A 5 6.43 17.05 -5.62
C VAL A 5 5.72 16.77 -4.28
N PRO A 6 4.45 16.35 -4.30
CA PRO A 6 3.71 15.99 -3.10
C PRO A 6 4.38 14.84 -2.38
N VAL A 7 4.70 15.04 -1.10
CA VAL A 7 5.51 14.08 -0.33
C VAL A 7 4.76 12.75 -0.16
N PHE A 8 3.43 12.72 -0.17
CA PHE A 8 2.68 11.46 -0.02
C PHE A 8 2.90 10.46 -1.17
N LEU A 9 3.32 10.93 -2.36
CA LEU A 9 3.49 10.08 -3.55
C LEU A 9 4.54 8.99 -3.38
N TYR A 10 5.43 9.14 -2.41
CA TYR A 10 6.54 8.23 -2.16
C TYR A 10 6.04 6.90 -1.63
N SER A 11 5.40 6.92 -0.45
CA SER A 11 4.72 5.74 0.09
C SER A 11 3.61 5.24 -0.82
N PHE A 12 2.87 6.14 -1.49
CA PHE A 12 1.82 5.75 -2.45
C PHE A 12 2.38 4.89 -3.59
N ASN A 13 3.51 5.30 -4.19
CA ASN A 13 4.13 4.56 -5.29
C ASN A 13 4.63 3.18 -4.87
N LEU A 14 5.04 2.99 -3.61
CA LEU A 14 5.36 1.66 -3.10
C LEU A 14 4.13 0.76 -3.09
N PHE A 15 2.99 1.28 -2.65
CA PHE A 15 1.77 0.48 -2.57
C PHE A 15 1.19 0.15 -3.95
N ILE A 16 1.10 1.12 -4.84
CA ILE A 16 0.43 0.94 -6.13
C ILE A 16 1.24 0.02 -7.07
N LYS A 17 2.57 0.05 -6.97
CA LYS A 17 3.46 -0.78 -7.80
C LYS A 17 3.68 -2.19 -7.26
N CYS A 18 3.19 -2.50 -6.07
CA CYS A 18 3.33 -3.82 -5.48
C CYS A 18 2.32 -4.80 -6.10
N ASN A 19 2.80 -5.91 -6.68
CA ASN A 19 1.94 -6.93 -7.30
C ASN A 19 1.08 -7.70 -6.28
N ILE A 20 1.56 -7.79 -5.04
CA ILE A 20 0.84 -8.41 -3.92
C ILE A 20 -0.36 -7.55 -3.49
N ILE A 21 -0.28 -6.23 -3.65
CA ILE A 21 -1.43 -5.34 -3.39
C ILE A 21 -2.42 -5.47 -4.55
N LYS A 22 -3.60 -6.02 -4.22
CA LYS A 22 -4.68 -6.23 -5.20
C LYS A 22 -5.59 -5.01 -5.35
N SER A 23 -5.70 -4.18 -4.33
CA SER A 23 -6.51 -2.97 -4.36
C SER A 23 -5.98 -1.93 -3.38
N VAL A 24 -6.14 -0.66 -3.71
CA VAL A 24 -5.82 0.47 -2.83
C VAL A 24 -7.10 1.25 -2.55
N SER A 25 -7.32 1.62 -1.29
CA SER A 25 -8.39 2.54 -0.89
C SER A 25 -7.76 3.82 -0.36
N LEU A 26 -8.13 4.95 -0.93
CA LEU A 26 -7.74 6.27 -0.45
C LEU A 26 -8.91 6.89 0.30
N VAL A 27 -8.67 7.24 1.56
CA VAL A 27 -9.69 7.80 2.45
C VAL A 27 -9.31 9.23 2.81
N CYS A 28 -10.09 10.20 2.35
CA CYS A 28 -9.89 11.61 2.69
C CYS A 28 -11.19 12.39 2.47
N ASP A 29 -11.12 13.70 2.73
CA ASP A 29 -12.19 14.62 2.38
C ASP A 29 -12.38 14.62 0.84
N PRO A 30 -13.61 14.36 0.33
CA PRO A 30 -13.90 14.29 -1.10
C PRO A 30 -13.52 15.54 -1.89
N ASN A 31 -13.49 16.71 -1.24
CA ASN A 31 -13.06 17.96 -1.86
C ASN A 31 -11.62 17.88 -2.37
N TYR A 32 -10.79 17.00 -1.79
CA TYR A 32 -9.39 16.84 -2.17
C TYR A 32 -9.11 15.70 -3.15
N PHE A 33 -10.10 14.90 -3.57
CA PHE A 33 -9.86 13.78 -4.49
C PHE A 33 -9.21 14.24 -5.80
N HIS A 34 -9.69 15.33 -6.38
CA HIS A 34 -9.14 15.87 -7.63
C HIS A 34 -7.68 16.32 -7.46
N HIS A 35 -7.33 16.95 -6.33
CA HIS A 35 -5.96 17.34 -6.01
C HIS A 35 -5.03 16.13 -5.88
N ILE A 36 -5.51 15.02 -5.30
CA ILE A 36 -4.73 13.78 -5.18
C ILE A 36 -4.44 13.18 -6.55
N ILE A 37 -5.44 13.14 -7.44
CA ILE A 37 -5.29 12.54 -8.77
C ILE A 37 -4.38 13.41 -9.65
N ASP A 38 -4.60 14.73 -9.64
CA ASP A 38 -3.72 15.68 -10.33
C ASP A 38 -2.28 15.54 -9.82
N SER A 39 -2.11 15.41 -8.50
CA SER A 39 -0.81 15.16 -7.88
C SER A 39 -0.15 13.89 -8.40
N ILE A 40 -0.87 12.77 -8.42
CA ILE A 40 -0.38 11.48 -8.93
C ILE A 40 0.05 11.62 -10.39
N ASN A 41 -0.83 12.15 -11.24
CA ASN A 41 -0.60 12.24 -12.68
C ASN A 41 0.56 13.17 -13.02
N ARG A 42 0.60 14.36 -12.41
CA ARG A 42 1.59 15.39 -12.70
C ARG A 42 2.99 15.02 -12.21
N PHE A 43 3.09 14.46 -11.00
CA PHE A 43 4.38 14.35 -10.32
C PHE A 43 5.03 12.98 -10.43
N ASN A 44 4.32 11.91 -10.78
CA ASN A 44 4.94 10.60 -11.02
C ASN A 44 5.93 10.61 -12.18
N ALA A 45 5.58 11.23 -13.31
CA ALA A 45 6.49 11.37 -14.45
C ALA A 45 7.75 12.16 -14.07
N SER A 46 7.57 13.24 -13.30
CA SER A 46 8.67 14.08 -12.80
C SER A 46 9.58 13.32 -11.83
N LEU A 47 9.00 12.49 -10.96
CA LEU A 47 9.72 11.64 -10.02
C LEU A 47 10.54 10.58 -10.76
N LEU A 48 9.94 9.88 -11.71
CA LEU A 48 10.60 8.82 -12.49
C LEU A 48 11.80 9.36 -13.28
N ARG A 49 11.63 10.52 -13.95
CA ARG A 49 12.72 11.19 -14.67
C ARG A 49 13.89 11.54 -13.75
N ARG A 50 13.63 12.08 -12.55
CA ARG A 50 14.69 12.42 -11.59
C ARG A 50 15.44 11.18 -11.11
N LYS A 51 14.72 10.09 -10.81
CA LYS A 51 15.33 8.81 -10.46
C LYS A 51 16.25 8.29 -11.57
N ASN A 52 15.82 8.36 -12.82
CA ASN A 52 16.63 7.95 -13.98
C ASN A 52 17.88 8.83 -14.14
N GLN A 53 17.73 10.16 -14.16
CA GLN A 53 18.85 11.11 -14.32
C GLN A 53 19.94 10.96 -13.25
N ARG A 54 19.56 10.56 -12.03
CA ARG A 54 20.47 10.40 -10.89
C ARG A 54 21.02 8.98 -10.74
N GLY A 55 20.69 8.07 -11.65
CA GLY A 55 21.17 6.69 -11.62
C GLY A 55 20.54 5.83 -10.52
N PHE A 56 19.43 6.26 -9.91
CA PHE A 56 18.66 5.41 -8.98
C PHE A 56 18.00 4.23 -9.69
N LEU A 57 17.76 4.33 -11.02
CA LEU A 57 17.25 3.25 -11.86
C LEU A 57 18.37 2.76 -12.79
N ARG A 58 18.52 1.44 -12.97
CA ARG A 58 19.47 0.86 -13.94
C ARG A 58 18.94 0.95 -15.38
N ARG A 59 19.85 0.90 -16.37
CA ARG A 59 19.52 0.86 -17.82
C ARG A 59 18.63 -0.35 -18.11
N GLY A 60 17.39 -0.11 -18.53
CA GLY A 60 16.36 -1.14 -18.76
C GLY A 60 14.95 -0.70 -18.32
N HIS A 61 14.85 0.23 -17.37
CA HIS A 61 13.57 0.85 -16.94
C HIS A 61 13.27 2.18 -17.66
N SER A 62 14.02 2.48 -18.72
CA SER A 62 14.03 3.77 -19.42
C SER A 62 13.01 3.90 -20.55
N ASN A 63 12.31 2.83 -20.93
CA ASN A 63 11.45 2.86 -22.12
C ASN A 63 10.16 3.68 -21.92
N ASN A 64 9.75 3.95 -20.66
CA ASN A 64 8.52 4.68 -20.32
C ASN A 64 8.78 6.01 -19.58
N VAL A 65 9.88 6.70 -19.89
CA VAL A 65 10.04 8.09 -19.42
C VAL A 65 9.12 8.97 -20.25
N LEU A 66 7.88 9.16 -19.78
CA LEU A 66 6.90 10.07 -20.37
C LEU A 66 7.56 11.42 -20.69
N SER A 67 7.46 11.83 -21.97
CA SER A 67 7.91 13.13 -22.42
C SER A 67 7.11 14.23 -21.72
N LEU A 68 7.76 15.34 -21.40
CA LEU A 68 7.19 16.52 -20.70
C LEU A 68 6.01 17.21 -21.42
N SER A 69 5.58 16.70 -22.58
CA SER A 69 4.65 17.37 -23.48
C SER A 69 3.18 17.30 -23.07
N GLU A 70 2.82 16.58 -22.01
CA GLU A 70 1.46 16.55 -21.47
C GLU A 70 1.38 17.41 -20.19
N VAL A 71 1.57 18.72 -20.33
CA VAL A 71 1.15 19.66 -19.28
C VAL A 71 -0.38 19.71 -19.35
N GLN A 72 -1.04 19.14 -18.35
CA GLN A 72 -2.49 19.13 -18.27
C GLN A 72 -3.06 20.55 -18.32
N SER A 73 -4.05 20.72 -19.19
CA SER A 73 -4.81 21.94 -19.38
C SER A 73 -5.96 22.01 -18.36
N GLU A 74 -6.58 23.19 -18.17
CA GLU A 74 -7.81 23.32 -17.36
C GLU A 74 -8.92 22.34 -17.79
N ARG A 75 -8.91 21.88 -19.05
CA ARG A 75 -9.86 20.88 -19.56
C ARG A 75 -9.69 19.52 -18.89
N ASP A 76 -8.48 19.14 -18.53
CA ASP A 76 -8.20 17.84 -17.90
C ASP A 76 -8.74 17.79 -16.47
N THR A 77 -8.65 18.90 -15.74
CA THR A 77 -9.24 19.03 -14.40
C THR A 77 -10.77 18.90 -14.45
N ILE A 78 -11.42 19.52 -15.44
CA ILE A 78 -12.88 19.42 -15.62
C ILE A 78 -13.28 17.98 -15.94
N GLN A 79 -12.54 17.29 -16.81
CA GLN A 79 -12.79 15.88 -17.13
C GLN A 79 -12.62 14.96 -15.92
N VAL A 80 -11.57 15.14 -15.12
CA VAL A 80 -11.35 14.41 -13.87
C VAL A 80 -12.54 14.62 -12.92
N LEU A 81 -12.98 15.86 -12.73
CA LEU A 81 -14.12 16.18 -11.87
C LEU A 81 -15.42 15.56 -12.36
N GLN A 82 -15.68 15.56 -13.67
CA GLN A 82 -16.84 14.89 -14.27
C GLN A 82 -16.78 13.37 -14.10
N PHE A 83 -15.60 12.78 -14.26
CA PHE A 83 -15.37 11.35 -14.05
C PHE A 83 -15.62 10.97 -12.58
N LEU A 84 -15.07 11.73 -11.63
CA LEU A 84 -15.24 11.51 -10.19
C LEU A 84 -16.68 11.66 -9.70
N LYS A 85 -17.47 12.56 -10.33
CA LYS A 85 -18.90 12.67 -10.03
C LYS A 85 -19.67 11.39 -10.39
N ARG A 86 -19.20 10.66 -11.40
CA ARG A 86 -19.85 9.44 -11.91
C ARG A 86 -19.27 8.16 -11.31
N ASN A 87 -17.99 8.18 -10.91
CA ASN A 87 -17.24 7.00 -10.51
C ASN A 87 -16.57 7.19 -9.14
N LYS A 88 -16.72 6.19 -8.26
CA LYS A 88 -16.04 6.13 -6.95
C LYS A 88 -14.70 5.39 -6.99
N TYR A 89 -14.26 5.00 -8.18
CA TYR A 89 -13.05 4.23 -8.40
C TYR A 89 -12.26 4.82 -9.57
N ILE A 90 -10.96 4.63 -9.54
CA ILE A 90 -10.01 5.05 -10.56
C ILE A 90 -9.11 3.87 -10.87
N ILE A 91 -8.77 3.72 -12.14
CA ILE A 91 -7.79 2.73 -12.58
C ILE A 91 -6.45 3.44 -12.72
N TYR A 92 -5.41 2.91 -12.09
CA TYR A 92 -4.04 3.38 -12.25
C TYR A 92 -3.28 2.44 -13.17
N ASP A 93 -2.60 2.99 -14.16
CA ASP A 93 -1.72 2.24 -15.05
C ASP A 93 -0.28 2.30 -14.52
N ASN A 94 0.24 1.17 -14.04
CA ASN A 94 1.61 1.07 -13.54
C ASN A 94 2.68 1.31 -14.62
N GLU A 95 2.40 0.97 -15.88
CA GLU A 95 3.34 1.17 -16.99
C GLU A 95 3.43 2.63 -17.39
N LYS A 96 2.28 3.33 -17.41
CA LYS A 96 2.21 4.77 -17.72
C LYS A 96 2.47 5.65 -16.48
N GLY A 97 2.31 5.12 -15.28
CA GLY A 97 2.50 5.86 -14.03
C GLY A 97 1.42 6.92 -13.74
N LYS A 98 0.22 6.79 -14.33
CA LYS A 98 -0.88 7.76 -14.22
C LYS A 98 -2.23 7.08 -13.98
N CYS A 99 -3.15 7.82 -13.39
CA CYS A 99 -4.57 7.48 -13.29
C CYS A 99 -5.26 7.66 -14.65
N ILE A 100 -6.00 6.64 -15.06
CA ILE A 100 -6.87 6.65 -16.24
C ILE A 100 -8.20 7.27 -15.85
N THR A 101 -8.57 8.33 -16.56
CA THR A 101 -9.88 9.00 -16.43
C THR A 101 -10.73 8.90 -17.69
N ASN A 102 -10.17 8.33 -18.77
CA ASN A 102 -10.88 8.03 -20.01
C ASN A 102 -10.90 6.50 -20.23
N LEU A 103 -12.08 5.88 -20.23
CA LEU A 103 -12.21 4.44 -20.41
C LEU A 103 -11.80 3.98 -21.82
N ASP A 104 -11.90 4.86 -22.82
CA ASP A 104 -11.47 4.57 -24.19
C ASP A 104 -9.94 4.37 -24.27
N GLU A 105 -9.17 5.08 -23.41
CA GLU A 105 -7.71 4.89 -23.30
C GLU A 105 -7.41 3.47 -22.82
N LEU A 106 -8.11 2.99 -21.78
CA LEU A 106 -7.95 1.63 -21.27
C LEU A 106 -8.32 0.59 -22.33
N LEU A 107 -9.45 0.79 -23.01
CA LEU A 107 -9.93 -0.14 -24.03
C LEU A 107 -8.93 -0.26 -25.18
N SER A 108 -8.40 0.87 -25.66
CA SER A 108 -7.38 0.91 -26.71
C SER A 108 -6.10 0.16 -26.31
N ASP A 109 -5.60 0.39 -25.10
CA ASP A 109 -4.39 -0.27 -24.59
C ASP A 109 -4.57 -1.79 -24.47
N VAL A 110 -5.71 -2.24 -23.93
CA VAL A 110 -6.03 -3.66 -23.75
C VAL A 110 -6.15 -4.36 -25.11
N MET A 111 -6.81 -3.72 -26.08
CA MET A 111 -6.93 -4.25 -27.43
C MET A 111 -5.58 -4.26 -28.16
N ALA A 112 -4.71 -3.26 -27.95
CA ALA A 112 -3.36 -3.24 -28.52
C ALA A 112 -2.50 -4.39 -27.97
N LYS A 113 -2.55 -4.67 -26.67
CA LYS A 113 -1.84 -5.80 -26.05
C LYS A 113 -2.38 -7.14 -26.57
N LYS A 114 -3.70 -7.30 -26.66
CA LYS A 114 -4.34 -8.49 -27.23
C LYS A 114 -3.91 -8.75 -28.68
N ARG A 115 -3.77 -7.69 -29.50
CA ARG A 115 -3.21 -7.78 -30.85
C ARG A 115 -1.74 -8.22 -30.85
N GLN A 116 -0.92 -7.70 -29.94
CA GLN A 116 0.50 -8.10 -29.82
C GLN A 116 0.64 -9.58 -29.42
N ASP A 117 -0.12 -10.04 -28.43
CA ASP A 117 -0.07 -11.42 -27.93
C ASP A 117 -0.46 -12.43 -29.01
N LEU A 118 -1.43 -12.09 -29.88
CA LEU A 118 -1.80 -12.93 -31.03
C LEU A 118 -0.69 -12.97 -32.08
N VAL A 119 -0.06 -11.84 -32.39
CA VAL A 119 1.06 -11.77 -33.35
C VAL A 119 2.27 -12.55 -32.84
N GLU A 120 2.60 -12.46 -31.55
CA GLU A 120 3.68 -13.24 -30.93
C GLU A 120 3.34 -14.74 -30.81
N GLY A 121 2.08 -15.08 -30.53
CA GLY A 121 1.57 -16.44 -30.52
C GLY A 121 1.69 -17.11 -31.89
N ASP A 122 1.30 -16.41 -32.95
CA ASP A 122 1.45 -16.87 -34.33
C ASP A 122 2.93 -16.99 -34.72
N GLN A 123 3.81 -16.08 -34.30
CA GLN A 123 5.25 -16.20 -34.56
C GLN A 123 5.91 -17.37 -33.81
N LYS A 124 5.49 -17.67 -32.56
CA LYS A 124 5.96 -18.85 -31.80
C LYS A 124 5.42 -20.16 -32.39
N ALA A 125 4.16 -20.18 -32.85
CA ALA A 125 3.59 -21.31 -33.56
C ALA A 125 4.31 -21.54 -34.91
N CYS A 126 4.61 -20.47 -35.64
CA CYS A 126 5.31 -20.52 -36.92
C CYS A 126 6.79 -20.93 -36.78
N ARG A 127 7.45 -20.66 -35.63
CA ARG A 127 8.79 -21.18 -35.33
C ARG A 127 8.81 -22.68 -34.96
N THR A 128 7.69 -23.22 -34.49
CA THR A 128 7.57 -24.64 -34.09
C THR A 128 7.12 -25.52 -35.26
N ILE A 129 6.57 -24.92 -36.32
CA ILE A 129 6.04 -25.63 -37.51
C ILE A 129 6.91 -25.28 -38.72
N THR A 130 8.07 -25.92 -38.84
CA THR A 130 8.60 -26.19 -40.19
C THR A 130 7.93 -27.48 -40.68
N ASN A 131 7.22 -27.37 -41.80
CA ASN A 131 6.40 -28.40 -42.47
C ASN A 131 5.00 -28.65 -41.92
N ARG A 132 4.04 -27.76 -42.24
CA ARG A 132 2.84 -28.09 -43.06
C ARG A 132 1.97 -26.85 -43.31
N LYS A 133 1.30 -26.90 -44.47
CA LYS A 133 0.48 -25.89 -45.15
C LYS A 133 -0.32 -24.94 -44.24
N GLY A 134 -0.06 -23.65 -44.46
CA GLY A 134 -0.96 -22.49 -44.37
C GLY A 134 -2.21 -22.61 -43.51
N VAL A 135 -2.09 -22.21 -42.24
CA VAL A 135 -3.20 -21.72 -41.45
C VAL A 135 -3.15 -20.19 -41.54
N ARG A 136 -4.17 -19.57 -42.15
CA ARG A 136 -4.38 -18.12 -42.06
C ARG A 136 -4.72 -17.81 -40.61
N GLY A 137 -3.89 -17.02 -39.94
CA GLY A 137 -4.23 -16.45 -38.63
C GLY A 137 -5.51 -15.61 -38.77
N GLU A 138 -6.52 -15.94 -37.98
CA GLU A 138 -7.72 -15.10 -37.84
C GLU A 138 -7.32 -13.83 -37.09
N GLY A 139 -7.25 -12.71 -37.82
CA GLY A 139 -7.09 -11.40 -37.22
C GLY A 139 -8.36 -11.02 -36.44
N ILE A 140 -8.16 -10.28 -35.35
CA ILE A 140 -9.22 -9.70 -34.51
C ILE A 140 -10.20 -8.90 -35.38
N ASN A 141 -11.50 -9.24 -35.33
CA ASN A 141 -12.57 -8.48 -35.96
C ASN A 141 -12.98 -7.29 -35.08
N ASP A 142 -13.60 -6.23 -35.65
CA ASP A 142 -14.14 -5.08 -34.90
C ASP A 142 -15.25 -5.47 -33.87
N SER A 143 -15.67 -6.74 -33.86
CA SER A 143 -16.63 -7.34 -32.92
C SER A 143 -15.99 -8.03 -31.71
N ASP A 144 -14.66 -8.01 -31.57
CA ASP A 144 -13.99 -8.77 -30.51
C ASP A 144 -14.16 -8.11 -29.14
N GLU A 145 -14.94 -8.76 -28.28
CA GLU A 145 -15.20 -8.29 -26.92
C GLU A 145 -13.95 -8.42 -26.01
N VAL A 146 -13.73 -7.41 -25.16
CA VAL A 146 -12.73 -7.45 -24.09
C VAL A 146 -13.25 -8.31 -22.96
N LYS A 147 -12.51 -9.37 -22.62
CA LYS A 147 -12.82 -10.24 -21.50
C LYS A 147 -12.14 -9.70 -20.23
N PRO A 148 -12.69 -9.97 -19.03
CA PRO A 148 -12.02 -9.62 -17.77
C PRO A 148 -10.60 -10.19 -17.64
N SER A 149 -10.32 -11.32 -18.29
CA SER A 149 -8.99 -11.94 -18.36
C SER A 149 -7.97 -11.12 -19.16
N ASP A 150 -8.43 -10.25 -20.06
CA ASP A 150 -7.58 -9.42 -20.92
C ASP A 150 -7.03 -8.20 -20.14
N VAL A 151 -7.59 -7.91 -18.96
CA VAL A 151 -7.13 -6.84 -18.08
C VAL A 151 -6.04 -7.36 -17.15
N ASP A 152 -4.81 -6.93 -17.41
CA ASP A 152 -3.65 -7.25 -16.59
C ASP A 152 -3.72 -6.56 -15.22
N SER A 153 -3.96 -7.34 -14.16
CA SER A 153 -4.04 -6.84 -12.77
C SER A 153 -2.70 -6.44 -12.13
N ASN A 154 -1.57 -6.78 -12.78
CA ASN A 154 -0.24 -6.29 -12.39
C ASN A 154 0.01 -4.91 -13.03
N ARG A 155 -0.50 -4.66 -14.24
CA ARG A 155 -0.47 -3.34 -14.88
C ARG A 155 -1.50 -2.38 -14.31
N TYR A 156 -2.77 -2.79 -14.27
CA TYR A 156 -3.88 -1.93 -13.87
C TYR A 156 -4.28 -2.17 -12.42
N LYS A 157 -4.21 -1.13 -11.60
CA LYS A 157 -4.61 -1.17 -10.19
C LYS A 157 -5.87 -0.37 -9.94
N LEU A 158 -6.80 -0.96 -9.21
CA LEU A 158 -8.01 -0.29 -8.77
C LEU A 158 -7.74 0.54 -7.52
N ILE A 159 -8.00 1.84 -7.61
CA ILE A 159 -7.97 2.80 -6.51
C ILE A 159 -9.42 3.17 -6.17
N ARG A 160 -9.88 2.80 -4.98
CA ARG A 160 -11.19 3.22 -4.45
C ARG A 160 -11.04 4.55 -3.72
N LEU A 161 -11.91 5.50 -4.01
CA LEU A 161 -11.95 6.80 -3.33
C LEU A 161 -13.11 6.80 -2.34
N LEU A 162 -12.79 7.01 -1.08
CA LEU A 162 -13.72 6.87 0.03
C LEU A 162 -13.67 8.12 0.91
N GLU A 163 -14.85 8.55 1.34
CA GLU A 163 -14.98 9.72 2.20
C GLU A 163 -14.47 9.41 3.62
N SER A 164 -13.69 10.35 4.18
CA SER A 164 -13.30 10.30 5.59
C SER A 164 -14.49 10.50 6.50
N GLY A 165 -14.54 9.76 7.61
CA GLY A 165 -15.55 9.98 8.64
C GLY A 165 -15.12 10.99 9.71
N ARG A 166 -16.01 11.26 10.67
CA ARG A 166 -15.79 12.25 11.75
C ARG A 166 -14.57 11.92 12.59
N GLU A 167 -14.40 10.63 12.89
CA GLU A 167 -13.23 10.13 13.59
C GLU A 167 -12.37 9.22 12.69
N ARG A 168 -11.15 8.94 13.15
CA ARG A 168 -10.23 8.00 12.48
C ARG A 168 -10.85 6.61 12.31
N VAL A 169 -11.62 6.15 13.30
CA VAL A 169 -12.31 4.86 13.26
C VAL A 169 -13.39 4.84 12.19
N ASP A 170 -14.14 5.92 12.01
CA ASP A 170 -15.14 6.02 10.94
C ASP A 170 -14.50 5.94 9.55
N SER A 171 -13.36 6.62 9.37
CA SER A 171 -12.59 6.57 8.14
C SER A 171 -12.12 5.14 7.82
N LEU A 172 -11.67 4.40 8.84
CA LEU A 172 -11.31 2.99 8.69
C LEU A 172 -12.53 2.11 8.36
N LEU A 173 -13.67 2.33 9.00
CA LEU A 173 -14.91 1.60 8.69
C LEU A 173 -15.38 1.83 7.26
N ASN A 174 -15.34 3.09 6.79
CA ASN A 174 -15.67 3.42 5.40
C ASN A 174 -14.74 2.68 4.43
N ALA A 175 -13.44 2.64 4.75
CA ALA A 175 -12.44 1.87 4.00
C ALA A 175 -12.80 0.38 3.89
N LEU A 176 -13.14 -0.24 5.02
CA LEU A 176 -13.37 -1.67 5.15
C LEU A 176 -14.71 -2.11 4.54
N ARG A 177 -15.77 -1.30 4.69
CA ARG A 177 -17.06 -1.53 4.00
C ARG A 177 -16.94 -1.47 2.49
N GLY A 178 -16.02 -0.64 1.99
CA GLY A 178 -15.74 -0.51 0.57
C GLY A 178 -14.93 -1.66 -0.03
N LEU A 179 -14.41 -2.58 0.79
CA LEU A 179 -13.82 -3.83 0.31
C LEU A 179 -14.94 -4.86 0.27
N ASP A 180 -15.23 -5.44 -0.90
CA ASP A 180 -16.26 -6.47 -1.11
C ASP A 180 -15.90 -7.82 -0.45
N LEU A 181 -15.48 -7.78 0.82
CA LEU A 181 -15.04 -8.92 1.62
C LEU A 181 -16.21 -9.72 2.20
N TRP A 182 -17.42 -9.17 2.09
CA TRP A 182 -18.67 -9.79 2.55
C TRP A 182 -19.28 -10.77 1.53
N GLY A 183 -18.69 -10.88 0.33
CA GLY A 183 -19.10 -11.81 -0.72
C GLY A 183 -18.67 -13.25 -0.43
N GLY A 184 -19.27 -13.88 0.58
CA GLY A 184 -19.04 -15.27 0.93
C GLY A 184 -19.64 -15.66 2.28
N GLY A 185 -20.95 -15.93 2.32
CA GLY A 185 -21.57 -16.72 3.38
C GLY A 185 -21.78 -16.04 4.73
N ALA A 186 -22.57 -14.96 4.78
CA ALA A 186 -23.09 -14.43 6.04
C ALA A 186 -24.58 -14.09 5.94
N HIS A 187 -25.42 -15.08 5.60
CA HIS A 187 -26.89 -15.00 5.79
C HIS A 187 -27.58 -16.39 5.89
N LYS A 188 -26.86 -17.44 6.32
CA LYS A 188 -27.46 -18.71 6.78
C LYS A 188 -26.63 -19.29 7.91
N ALA A 189 -26.74 -18.69 9.09
CA ALA A 189 -26.28 -19.28 10.33
C ALA A 189 -27.13 -18.74 11.48
N ASP A 190 -28.44 -18.92 11.34
CA ASP A 190 -29.35 -18.99 12.47
C ASP A 190 -30.09 -20.33 12.31
N GLU A 191 -30.15 -21.09 13.41
CA GLU A 191 -30.66 -22.47 13.55
C GLU A 191 -29.72 -23.62 13.15
N ALA A 192 -28.74 -23.91 14.00
CA ALA A 192 -28.41 -25.28 14.41
C ALA A 192 -27.46 -25.23 15.63
N ASP A 193 -28.03 -24.95 16.79
CA ASP A 193 -27.40 -25.20 18.07
C ASP A 193 -27.62 -26.69 18.43
N LYS A 194 -26.51 -27.41 18.67
CA LYS A 194 -26.32 -28.72 19.36
C LYS A 194 -25.51 -29.73 18.53
N ALA A 195 -24.24 -29.90 18.90
CA ALA A 195 -23.70 -31.18 19.40
C ALA A 195 -22.20 -31.09 19.73
N ASP A 196 -21.86 -31.82 20.79
CA ASP A 196 -20.60 -32.05 21.50
C ASP A 196 -19.26 -32.23 20.74
N LYS A 197 -18.20 -31.82 21.45
CA LYS A 197 -16.84 -32.41 21.64
C LYS A 197 -16.17 -33.27 20.54
N ALA A 198 -14.93 -32.91 20.19
CA ALA A 198 -13.66 -33.61 20.56
C ALA A 198 -12.52 -33.42 19.53
N ASP A 199 -11.30 -33.25 20.07
CA ASP A 199 -9.94 -33.60 19.59
C ASP A 199 -9.60 -33.86 18.10
N GLY A 200 -8.54 -33.18 17.63
CA GLY A 200 -7.34 -33.82 17.05
C GLY A 200 -7.31 -34.35 15.60
N ALA A 201 -6.24 -33.95 14.89
CA ALA A 201 -5.55 -34.62 13.77
C ALA A 201 -5.95 -34.33 12.29
N ASP A 202 -4.92 -33.85 11.57
CA ASP A 202 -4.46 -34.09 10.19
C ASP A 202 -5.41 -34.56 9.06
N GLY A 203 -5.41 -33.75 7.98
CA GLY A 203 -5.21 -34.11 6.56
C GLY A 203 -6.11 -35.15 5.86
N ALA A 204 -6.85 -34.72 4.82
CA ALA A 204 -6.87 -35.26 3.46
C ALA A 204 -8.01 -34.67 2.60
N ASP A 205 -7.83 -34.76 1.28
CA ASP A 205 -8.58 -34.16 0.18
C ASP A 205 -10.09 -34.44 0.12
N GLY A 206 -10.81 -33.48 -0.45
CA GLY A 206 -12.15 -33.66 -1.01
C GLY A 206 -12.32 -32.81 -2.26
N VAL A 207 -12.19 -33.45 -3.43
CA VAL A 207 -12.52 -32.89 -4.74
C VAL A 207 -14.03 -32.83 -4.87
N ASP A 208 -14.59 -31.62 -4.98
CA ASP A 208 -15.90 -31.41 -5.59
C ASP A 208 -15.82 -30.27 -6.61
N GLY A 209 -16.37 -30.53 -7.79
CA GLY A 209 -16.18 -29.78 -9.01
C GLY A 209 -17.30 -28.76 -9.23
N GLY A 210 -16.93 -27.52 -9.53
CA GLY A 210 -17.90 -26.49 -9.90
C GLY A 210 -17.33 -25.07 -9.83
N HIS A 211 -16.44 -24.73 -10.75
CA HIS A 211 -15.93 -23.37 -11.06
C HIS A 211 -15.29 -22.59 -9.88
N PRO A 212 -13.95 -22.38 -9.87
CA PRO A 212 -13.39 -21.37 -8.99
C PRO A 212 -13.72 -20.01 -9.61
N ALA A 213 -14.73 -19.33 -9.09
CA ALA A 213 -14.65 -17.89 -9.04
C ALA A 213 -13.38 -17.57 -8.23
N ARG A 214 -12.26 -17.33 -8.92
CA ARG A 214 -11.00 -16.80 -8.38
C ARG A 214 -11.23 -15.38 -7.87
N ASN A 215 -12.11 -15.21 -6.88
CA ASN A 215 -12.07 -14.01 -6.06
C ASN A 215 -10.80 -14.12 -5.25
N ALA A 216 -9.76 -13.40 -5.67
CA ALA A 216 -8.51 -13.31 -4.94
C ALA A 216 -8.84 -12.86 -3.51
N HIS A 217 -8.88 -13.81 -2.58
CA HIS A 217 -9.24 -13.55 -1.20
C HIS A 217 -8.19 -12.59 -0.62
N ILE A 218 -8.59 -11.36 -0.32
CA ILE A 218 -7.73 -10.39 0.36
C ILE A 218 -7.44 -10.98 1.74
N SER A 219 -6.21 -11.49 1.94
CA SER A 219 -5.83 -12.19 3.18
C SER A 219 -5.49 -11.24 4.32
N HIS A 220 -4.96 -10.06 3.97
CA HIS A 220 -4.48 -9.07 4.92
C HIS A 220 -4.86 -7.66 4.45
N ILE A 221 -4.99 -6.76 5.40
CA ILE A 221 -5.26 -5.34 5.16
C ILE A 221 -4.15 -4.56 5.84
N LEU A 222 -3.55 -3.67 5.07
CA LEU A 222 -2.50 -2.75 5.51
C LEU A 222 -3.08 -1.34 5.57
N VAL A 223 -2.95 -0.69 6.73
CA VAL A 223 -3.42 0.68 6.97
C VAL A 223 -2.22 1.60 7.10
N HIS A 224 -2.19 2.64 6.27
CA HIS A 224 -1.10 3.63 6.23
C HIS A 224 -1.61 5.06 6.38
N ASP A 225 -0.84 5.92 7.05
CA ASP A 225 -1.17 7.33 7.18
C ASP A 225 -0.60 8.08 5.97
N GLY A 226 -1.43 8.80 5.21
CA GLY A 226 -0.95 9.63 4.10
C GLY A 226 0.08 10.70 4.51
N ALA A 227 0.07 11.10 5.78
CA ALA A 227 1.04 12.02 6.37
C ALA A 227 2.41 11.38 6.72
N ARG A 228 2.63 10.08 6.43
CA ARG A 228 3.91 9.39 6.57
C ARG A 228 4.49 9.04 5.19
N PRO A 229 5.15 10.00 4.54
CA PRO A 229 5.59 9.80 3.17
C PRO A 229 6.86 8.95 3.01
N PHE A 230 7.62 8.77 4.09
CA PHE A 230 8.98 8.20 4.07
C PHE A 230 9.03 6.72 4.42
N LEU A 231 7.99 5.96 4.04
CA LEU A 231 8.06 4.51 4.13
C LEU A 231 9.17 4.00 3.19
N SER A 232 10.11 3.22 3.73
CA SER A 232 11.11 2.54 2.91
C SER A 232 10.54 1.27 2.30
N GLU A 233 11.04 0.89 1.13
CA GLU A 233 10.71 -0.37 0.47
C GLU A 233 11.03 -1.57 1.36
N LEU A 234 12.16 -1.53 2.05
CA LEU A 234 12.58 -2.58 2.95
C LEU A 234 11.62 -2.75 4.15
N ASP A 235 11.22 -1.67 4.79
CA ASP A 235 10.28 -1.73 5.91
C ASP A 235 8.92 -2.25 5.43
N PHE A 236 8.50 -1.84 4.23
CA PHE A 236 7.28 -2.34 3.60
C PHE A 236 7.36 -3.83 3.26
N PHE A 237 8.46 -4.28 2.68
CA PHE A 237 8.72 -5.70 2.40
C PHE A 237 8.71 -6.54 3.68
N ASN A 238 9.39 -6.07 4.74
CA ASN A 238 9.40 -6.77 6.03
C ASN A 238 8.00 -6.87 6.65
N LEU A 239 7.17 -5.83 6.53
CA LEU A 239 5.77 -5.88 6.97
C LEU A 239 4.98 -6.97 6.22
N ILE A 240 5.12 -7.03 4.89
CA ILE A 240 4.47 -8.07 4.08
C ILE A 240 4.98 -9.45 4.46
N TYR A 241 6.30 -9.62 4.61
CA TYR A 241 6.90 -10.86 5.07
C TYR A 241 6.31 -11.32 6.42
N MET A 242 6.16 -10.42 7.38
CA MET A 242 5.54 -10.74 8.68
C MET A 242 4.09 -11.22 8.53
N ALA A 243 3.32 -10.62 7.62
CA ALA A 243 1.98 -11.10 7.30
C ALA A 243 1.99 -12.50 6.66
N THR A 244 2.95 -12.81 5.77
CA THR A 244 3.05 -14.16 5.16
C THR A 244 3.29 -15.28 6.18
N ILE A 245 3.86 -14.96 7.34
CA ILE A 245 4.06 -15.90 8.46
C ILE A 245 2.98 -15.76 9.55
N GLY A 246 1.84 -15.16 9.22
CA GLY A 246 0.65 -15.09 10.08
C GLY A 246 0.72 -14.06 11.21
N LYS A 247 1.64 -13.08 11.16
CA LYS A 247 1.81 -12.07 12.22
C LYS A 247 1.10 -10.76 11.89
N ASN A 248 0.17 -10.38 12.75
CA ASN A 248 -0.36 -9.01 12.79
C ASN A 248 0.74 -8.08 13.29
N THR A 249 1.10 -7.07 12.50
CA THR A 249 2.36 -6.35 12.71
C THR A 249 2.17 -4.85 12.57
N ILE A 250 2.78 -4.10 13.48
CA ILE A 250 2.87 -2.64 13.41
C ILE A 250 4.32 -2.24 13.15
N LEU A 251 4.53 -1.26 12.28
CA LEU A 251 5.83 -0.59 12.15
C LEU A 251 5.99 0.43 13.28
N GLY A 252 7.21 0.70 13.70
CA GLY A 252 7.49 1.78 14.66
C GLY A 252 8.94 1.85 15.09
N ALA A 253 9.21 2.58 16.17
CA ALA A 253 10.55 2.70 16.72
C ALA A 253 10.56 2.57 18.23
N ARG A 254 11.63 2.01 18.80
CA ARG A 254 11.88 2.10 20.25
C ARG A 254 12.04 3.56 20.67
N ALA A 255 11.56 3.89 21.86
CA ALA A 255 11.77 5.22 22.43
C ALA A 255 13.27 5.45 22.69
N THR A 256 13.79 6.57 22.17
CA THR A 256 15.18 7.00 22.36
C THR A 256 15.29 7.97 23.53
N ASP A 257 14.35 8.89 23.63
CA ASP A 257 14.35 9.95 24.63
C ASP A 257 13.84 9.45 25.99
N THR A 258 14.13 10.21 27.04
CA THR A 258 13.59 9.91 28.37
C THR A 258 12.09 10.21 28.38
N ILE A 259 11.28 9.20 28.70
CA ILE A 259 9.82 9.35 28.73
C ILE A 259 9.38 9.70 30.15
N LYS A 260 8.57 10.76 30.28
CA LYS A 260 7.99 11.23 31.54
C LYS A 260 6.48 11.06 31.52
N ARG A 261 5.89 10.56 32.60
CA ARG A 261 4.45 10.67 32.86
C ARG A 261 4.20 12.00 33.55
N ILE A 262 3.30 12.82 33.00
CA ILE A 262 2.90 14.12 33.57
C ILE A 262 1.52 14.03 34.25
N GLY A 263 1.22 15.00 35.10
CA GLY A 263 -0.10 15.18 35.70
C GLY A 263 -1.11 15.81 34.73
N SER A 264 -2.37 15.84 35.17
CA SER A 264 -3.37 16.74 34.58
C SER A 264 -2.91 18.19 34.82
N GLU A 265 -3.32 19.11 33.95
CA GLU A 265 -3.13 20.54 34.22
C GLU A 265 -3.88 20.88 35.51
N GLU A 266 -3.12 21.19 36.56
CA GLU A 266 -3.68 21.72 37.79
C GLU A 266 -3.97 23.21 37.58
N GLN A 267 -5.19 23.63 37.91
CA GLN A 267 -5.61 25.02 37.73
C GLN A 267 -4.70 25.94 38.56
N GLY A 268 -3.94 26.80 37.89
CA GLY A 268 -3.13 27.85 38.53
C GLY A 268 -1.64 27.79 38.24
N GLU A 269 -1.08 26.64 37.81
CA GLU A 269 0.38 26.51 37.64
C GLU A 269 0.89 26.72 36.20
N GLY A 270 -0.02 26.86 35.23
CA GLY A 270 0.31 27.14 33.83
C GLY A 270 1.08 26.04 33.09
N CYS A 271 1.51 24.97 33.78
CA CYS A 271 2.17 23.81 33.19
C CYS A 271 1.95 22.54 34.05
N PRO A 272 1.87 21.33 33.43
CA PRO A 272 1.65 20.09 34.16
C PRO A 272 2.92 19.60 34.88
N ARG A 273 2.78 19.16 36.14
CA ARG A 273 3.89 18.58 36.92
C ARG A 273 4.32 17.20 36.40
N VAL A 274 5.63 16.93 36.41
CA VAL A 274 6.18 15.60 36.13
C VAL A 274 5.86 14.64 37.29
N LYS A 275 5.19 13.53 37.00
CA LYS A 275 4.78 12.51 37.99
C LYS A 275 5.75 11.35 38.12
N ALA A 276 6.31 10.86 37.02
CA ALA A 276 7.19 9.69 37.05
C ALA A 276 8.06 9.57 35.79
N ASN A 277 9.18 8.86 35.90
CA ASN A 277 9.90 8.31 34.76
C ASN A 277 9.17 7.05 34.25
N VAL A 278 9.11 6.88 32.94
CA VAL A 278 8.68 5.65 32.29
C VAL A 278 9.90 4.96 31.72
N ASP A 279 10.01 3.65 31.93
CA ASP A 279 11.12 2.87 31.42
C ASP A 279 11.03 2.73 29.89
N ARG A 280 11.85 3.53 29.19
CA ARG A 280 11.85 3.61 27.72
C ARG A 280 12.19 2.28 27.03
N GLN A 281 12.84 1.33 27.71
CA GLN A 281 13.23 0.06 27.09
C GLN A 281 12.01 -0.78 26.65
N PHE A 282 10.86 -0.54 27.29
CA PHE A 282 9.58 -1.19 26.98
C PHE A 282 8.61 -0.30 26.21
N ILE A 283 9.07 0.86 25.71
CA ILE A 283 8.22 1.79 24.97
C ILE A 283 8.51 1.70 23.47
N PHE A 284 7.44 1.44 22.72
CA PHE A 284 7.45 1.41 21.26
C PHE A 284 6.55 2.52 20.72
N LEU A 285 7.15 3.42 19.94
CA LEU A 285 6.51 4.51 19.25
C LEU A 285 5.87 3.96 17.98
N ALA A 286 4.59 3.60 18.08
CA ALA A 286 3.83 3.03 16.97
C ALA A 286 3.76 4.00 15.77
N GLN A 287 3.96 3.45 14.58
CA GLN A 287 3.87 4.14 13.31
C GLN A 287 2.91 3.38 12.38
N THR A 288 2.80 3.86 11.14
CA THR A 288 2.13 3.16 10.06
C THR A 288 3.14 2.95 8.92
N PRO A 289 3.06 1.85 8.15
CA PRO A 289 1.90 0.96 8.05
C PRO A 289 1.69 -0.03 9.21
N GLN A 290 0.44 -0.47 9.35
CA GLN A 290 0.04 -1.55 10.25
C GLN A 290 -0.74 -2.60 9.44
N ILE A 291 -0.35 -3.87 9.52
CA ILE A 291 -0.90 -4.96 8.72
C ILE A 291 -1.54 -6.03 9.61
N PHE A 292 -2.77 -6.40 9.27
CA PHE A 292 -3.57 -7.36 10.02
C PHE A 292 -4.30 -8.32 9.09
N SER A 293 -4.64 -9.51 9.59
CA SER A 293 -5.54 -10.43 8.90
C SER A 293 -6.87 -9.74 8.56
N SER A 294 -7.32 -9.87 7.31
CA SER A 294 -8.56 -9.27 6.83
C SER A 294 -9.77 -9.80 7.60
N GLN A 295 -9.85 -11.11 7.81
CA GLN A 295 -10.90 -11.77 8.60
C GLN A 295 -10.98 -11.17 10.02
N ALA A 296 -9.83 -10.98 10.66
CA ALA A 296 -9.79 -10.42 12.01
C ALA A 296 -10.21 -8.94 12.04
N LEU A 297 -9.81 -8.13 11.06
CA LEU A 297 -10.27 -6.73 10.97
C LEU A 297 -11.76 -6.60 10.63
N LEU A 298 -12.32 -7.51 9.83
CA LEU A 298 -13.76 -7.54 9.56
C LEU A 298 -14.55 -7.84 10.82
N GLN A 299 -14.10 -8.80 11.65
CA GLN A 299 -14.71 -9.06 12.96
C GLN A 299 -14.70 -7.82 13.86
N VAL A 300 -13.61 -7.05 13.83
CA VAL A 300 -13.52 -5.76 14.54
C VAL A 300 -14.60 -4.80 14.04
N CYS A 301 -14.78 -4.67 12.72
CA CYS A 301 -15.82 -3.82 12.14
C CYS A 301 -17.22 -4.24 12.55
N THR A 302 -17.56 -5.52 12.42
CA THR A 302 -18.89 -6.05 12.77
C THR A 302 -19.21 -5.75 14.23
N LYS A 303 -18.28 -6.07 15.14
CA LYS A 303 -18.44 -5.78 16.58
C LYS A 303 -18.63 -4.29 16.82
N LEU A 304 -17.79 -3.44 16.20
CA LEU A 304 -17.85 -2.00 16.39
C LEU A 304 -19.16 -1.39 15.88
N THR A 305 -19.73 -1.92 14.78
CA THR A 305 -21.04 -1.49 14.29
C THR A 305 -22.19 -1.94 15.18
N SER A 306 -22.10 -3.13 15.80
CA SER A 306 -23.11 -3.64 16.72
C SER A 306 -23.07 -2.97 18.10
N THR A 307 -21.88 -2.63 18.62
CA THR A 307 -21.71 -2.01 19.95
C THR A 307 -21.97 -0.51 19.97
N ARG A 308 -22.01 0.15 18.80
CA ARG A 308 -22.32 1.58 18.67
C ARG A 308 -23.73 1.98 19.11
N GLY A 309 -24.60 1.01 19.39
CA GLY A 309 -25.92 1.24 20.00
C GLY A 309 -25.97 1.18 21.54
N ALA A 310 -24.93 0.68 22.24
CA ALA A 310 -25.05 0.40 23.69
C ALA A 310 -23.78 0.62 24.55
N GLU A 311 -22.55 0.50 24.05
CA GLU A 311 -21.37 0.42 24.93
C GLU A 311 -20.21 1.38 24.59
N VAL A 312 -20.17 1.94 23.38
CA VAL A 312 -19.07 2.83 22.95
C VAL A 312 -19.18 4.24 23.55
N GLN A 313 -20.36 4.63 24.03
CA GLN A 313 -20.57 5.93 24.66
C GLN A 313 -20.18 5.97 26.15
N GLU A 314 -20.15 4.82 26.83
CA GLU A 314 -19.86 4.75 28.29
C GLU A 314 -18.40 4.45 28.65
N ARG A 315 -17.56 3.97 27.71
CA ARG A 315 -16.14 3.71 27.99
C ARG A 315 -15.25 4.61 27.15
N SER A 316 -14.88 5.75 27.74
CA SER A 316 -13.97 6.80 27.26
C SER A 316 -12.54 6.34 26.94
N ARG A 317 -12.34 5.31 26.10
CA ARG A 317 -11.01 4.94 25.58
C ARG A 317 -10.90 5.35 24.11
N PRO A 318 -10.16 6.43 23.78
CA PRO A 318 -9.91 6.78 22.40
C PRO A 318 -9.05 5.71 21.73
N PHE A 319 -9.52 5.15 20.61
CA PHE A 319 -8.72 4.30 19.73
C PHE A 319 -7.85 5.19 18.84
N THR A 320 -6.56 5.29 19.17
CA THR A 320 -5.64 6.24 18.52
C THR A 320 -5.06 5.72 17.20
N ASP A 321 -5.12 4.40 16.97
CA ASP A 321 -4.60 3.73 15.78
C ASP A 321 -5.36 2.42 15.48
N THR A 322 -5.02 1.74 14.38
CA THR A 322 -5.68 0.47 14.00
C THR A 322 -5.32 -0.65 14.98
N SER A 323 -4.12 -0.63 15.55
CA SER A 323 -3.63 -1.66 16.46
C SER A 323 -4.39 -1.69 17.79
N SER A 324 -4.63 -0.52 18.40
CA SER A 324 -5.41 -0.39 19.64
C SER A 324 -6.85 -0.87 19.46
N LEU A 325 -7.45 -0.59 18.30
CA LEU A 325 -8.76 -1.12 17.93
C LEU A 325 -8.72 -2.64 17.78
N PHE A 326 -7.76 -3.15 17.00
CA PHE A 326 -7.60 -4.58 16.74
C PHE A 326 -7.38 -5.40 18.02
N GLU A 327 -6.47 -4.95 18.89
CA GLU A 327 -6.15 -5.59 20.16
C GLU A 327 -7.37 -5.65 21.06
N HIS A 328 -8.13 -4.55 21.15
CA HIS A 328 -9.30 -4.47 22.01
C HIS A 328 -10.37 -5.52 21.65
N PHE A 329 -10.71 -5.65 20.36
CA PHE A 329 -11.82 -6.47 19.89
C PHE A 329 -11.47 -7.92 19.55
N THR A 330 -10.20 -8.22 19.27
CA THR A 330 -9.77 -9.58 18.88
C THR A 330 -8.96 -10.30 19.95
N LYS A 331 -8.31 -9.58 20.87
CA LYS A 331 -7.32 -10.11 21.83
C LYS A 331 -6.15 -10.84 21.17
N LYS A 332 -5.96 -10.72 19.85
CA LYS A 332 -4.85 -11.35 19.12
C LYS A 332 -3.55 -10.57 19.34
N LYS A 333 -2.43 -11.29 19.33
CA LYS A 333 -1.09 -10.70 19.47
C LYS A 333 -0.76 -9.76 18.31
N ILE A 334 -0.13 -8.64 18.66
CA ILE A 334 0.42 -7.66 17.71
C ILE A 334 1.94 -7.65 17.88
N PHE A 335 2.66 -7.75 16.77
CA PHE A 335 4.11 -7.78 16.75
C PHE A 335 4.66 -6.39 16.37
N ALA A 336 5.65 -5.93 17.11
CA ALA A 336 6.35 -4.67 16.83
C ALA A 336 7.53 -4.91 15.88
N LEU A 337 7.50 -4.27 14.72
CA LEU A 337 8.59 -4.28 13.74
C LEU A 337 9.33 -2.94 13.77
N GLN A 338 10.61 -2.97 14.13
CA GLN A 338 11.46 -1.79 14.18
C GLN A 338 11.73 -1.26 12.77
N ALA A 339 11.34 -0.01 12.51
CA ALA A 339 11.64 0.72 11.28
C ALA A 339 13.14 0.92 11.13
N ARG A 340 13.62 0.72 9.90
CA ARG A 340 15.02 0.87 9.50
C ARG A 340 15.32 2.20 8.80
N PHE A 341 14.28 2.96 8.44
CA PHE A 341 14.38 4.32 7.93
C PHE A 341 13.62 5.33 8.80
N PRO A 342 13.98 6.62 8.77
CA PRO A 342 13.12 7.68 9.29
C PRO A 342 11.73 7.68 8.60
N ASN A 343 10.70 7.26 9.33
CA ASN A 343 9.31 7.21 8.88
C ASN A 343 8.40 8.07 9.78
N PHE A 344 8.79 9.32 10.00
CA PHE A 344 8.04 10.25 10.84
C PHE A 344 6.75 10.72 10.17
N LYS A 345 5.78 11.11 11.00
CA LYS A 345 4.52 11.69 10.53
C LYS A 345 4.69 13.20 10.44
N ILE A 346 4.27 13.80 9.35
CA ILE A 346 4.25 15.25 9.21
C ILE A 346 3.04 15.78 9.99
N THR A 347 3.30 16.48 11.08
CA THR A 347 2.28 17.03 11.99
C THR A 347 2.51 18.48 12.38
N THR A 348 3.77 18.91 12.42
CA THR A 348 4.22 20.23 12.85
C THR A 348 5.01 20.92 11.73
N PRO A 349 5.19 22.25 11.79
CA PRO A 349 6.08 22.96 10.88
C PRO A 349 7.52 22.43 10.88
N THR A 350 8.01 21.96 12.03
CA THR A 350 9.32 21.31 12.15
C THR A 350 9.39 20.04 11.31
N ASP A 351 8.34 19.23 11.31
CA ASP A 351 8.29 18.01 10.48
C ASP A 351 8.31 18.36 8.99
N VAL A 352 7.67 19.45 8.57
CA VAL A 352 7.71 19.94 7.18
C VAL A 352 9.14 20.33 6.81
N PHE A 353 9.84 21.06 7.68
CA PHE A 353 11.24 21.42 7.47
C PHE A 353 12.14 20.19 7.33
N LEU A 354 12.00 19.21 8.23
CA LEU A 354 12.73 17.94 8.18
C LEU A 354 12.41 17.15 6.90
N ALA A 355 11.14 17.13 6.49
CA ALA A 355 10.71 16.48 5.26
C ALA A 355 11.38 17.11 4.04
N ILE A 356 11.43 18.44 3.94
CA ILE A 356 12.10 19.16 2.85
C ILE A 356 13.59 18.86 2.85
N PHE A 357 14.25 18.84 4.01
CA PHE A 357 15.68 18.57 4.10
C PHE A 357 16.02 17.13 3.69
N LEU A 358 15.34 16.14 4.28
CA LEU A 358 15.51 14.72 3.94
C LEU A 358 15.28 14.50 2.45
N MET A 359 14.23 15.10 1.90
CA MET A 359 13.93 15.04 0.47
C MET A 359 14.94 15.76 -0.40
N GLY A 360 15.41 16.93 0.02
CA GLY A 360 16.50 17.62 -0.64
C GLY A 360 17.69 16.69 -0.78
N TYR A 361 18.13 16.12 0.34
CA TYR A 361 19.27 15.22 0.39
C TYR A 361 19.10 13.96 -0.48
N LEU A 362 17.97 13.24 -0.35
CA LEU A 362 17.69 12.03 -1.13
C LEU A 362 17.71 12.27 -2.65
N PHE A 363 17.43 13.49 -3.11
CA PHE A 363 17.34 13.82 -4.53
C PHE A 363 18.53 14.60 -5.10
N THR A 364 19.32 15.26 -4.26
CA THR A 364 20.51 15.99 -4.71
C THR A 364 21.76 15.12 -4.67
N SER A 365 21.84 14.21 -3.71
CA SER A 365 22.99 13.34 -3.50
C SER A 365 23.01 12.22 -4.53
N SER A 366 24.21 11.83 -5.00
CA SER A 366 24.31 10.60 -5.80
C SER A 366 24.04 9.38 -4.92
N HIS A 367 23.70 8.24 -5.53
CA HIS A 367 23.48 6.99 -4.79
C HIS A 367 24.64 6.66 -3.84
N ALA A 368 25.88 6.79 -4.31
CA ALA A 368 27.09 6.53 -3.52
C ALA A 368 27.24 7.49 -2.32
N ASP A 369 26.78 8.74 -2.46
CA ASP A 369 26.88 9.76 -1.41
C ASP A 369 25.86 9.55 -0.29
N VAL A 370 24.65 9.10 -0.62
CA VAL A 370 23.59 8.80 0.37
C VAL A 370 24.00 7.62 1.25
N ASP A 371 24.57 6.57 0.65
CA ASP A 371 24.96 5.35 1.36
C ASP A 371 26.21 5.52 2.22
N MET A 372 27.20 6.29 1.76
CA MET A 372 28.46 6.47 2.51
C MET A 372 28.44 7.64 3.50
N GLY A 373 27.55 8.63 3.32
CA GLY A 373 27.57 9.88 4.08
C GLY A 373 26.69 9.91 5.33
N MET A 374 25.42 9.48 5.21
CA MET A 374 24.38 9.80 6.19
C MET A 374 24.23 8.77 7.32
N PHE A 375 24.51 7.51 7.03
CA PHE A 375 24.29 6.40 7.97
C PHE A 375 25.58 5.77 8.49
N LYS A 376 26.62 6.59 8.66
CA LYS A 376 27.84 6.10 9.31
C LYS A 376 27.50 5.69 10.73
N GLN A 377 27.91 4.49 11.11
CA GLN A 377 27.78 3.98 12.48
C GLN A 377 28.31 4.96 13.53
N ALA A 378 29.33 5.77 13.18
CA ALA A 378 29.88 6.80 14.04
C ALA A 378 28.90 7.90 14.46
N PHE A 379 27.80 8.11 13.72
CA PHE A 379 26.80 9.15 14.01
C PHE A 379 25.55 8.62 14.71
N VAL A 380 25.41 7.30 14.86
CA VAL A 380 24.19 6.67 15.36
C VAL A 380 24.48 5.93 16.67
N ASN A 381 23.83 6.34 17.76
CA ASN A 381 23.87 5.66 19.06
C ASN A 381 23.01 4.37 19.10
N SER A 382 22.95 3.63 17.98
CA SER A 382 22.18 2.39 17.79
C SER A 382 23.02 1.38 17.00
N PRO A 383 22.86 0.06 17.19
CA PRO A 383 23.65 -0.94 16.46
C PRO A 383 23.56 -0.73 14.94
N SER A 384 24.70 -0.63 14.25
CA SER A 384 24.76 -0.35 12.81
C SER A 384 24.09 -1.39 11.90
N SER A 385 23.75 -2.55 12.43
CA SER A 385 23.02 -3.61 11.71
C SER A 385 21.60 -3.21 11.27
N TYR A 386 21.13 -2.01 11.64
CA TYR A 386 19.77 -1.54 11.35
C TYR A 386 19.63 -0.67 10.11
N VAL A 387 20.72 -0.21 9.49
CA VAL A 387 20.61 0.60 8.26
C VAL A 387 21.12 -0.22 7.08
N PRO A 388 20.23 -0.82 6.29
CA PRO A 388 20.64 -1.38 5.02
C PRO A 388 21.03 -0.25 4.08
N SER A 389 22.23 -0.38 3.52
CA SER A 389 22.64 0.31 2.32
C SER A 389 21.54 0.11 1.28
N ASN A 390 21.05 1.21 0.70
CA ASN A 390 20.20 1.20 -0.50
C ASN A 390 18.69 1.00 -0.28
N GLN A 391 18.10 1.78 0.61
CA GLN A 391 16.65 1.74 0.91
C GLN A 391 15.71 2.24 -0.21
N PHE A 392 16.28 2.75 -1.31
CA PHE A 392 15.56 3.33 -2.45
C PHE A 392 15.99 2.76 -3.80
N ASN A 393 16.77 1.66 -3.80
CA ASN A 393 17.21 0.98 -5.01
C ASN A 393 16.73 -0.48 -4.97
N ASP A 394 15.68 -0.74 -5.75
CA ASP A 394 14.97 -2.00 -5.89
C ASP A 394 15.94 -3.21 -5.99
N HIS A 395 17.03 -3.08 -6.75
CA HIS A 395 17.92 -4.22 -7.00
C HIS A 395 19.01 -4.47 -5.95
N PHE A 396 19.41 -3.48 -5.18
CA PHE A 396 20.54 -3.67 -4.25
C PHE A 396 20.09 -4.17 -2.88
N PHE A 397 18.87 -3.82 -2.48
CA PHE A 397 18.24 -4.41 -1.30
C PHE A 397 18.08 -5.93 -1.46
N TYR A 398 17.78 -6.41 -2.67
CA TYR A 398 17.62 -7.84 -2.98
C TYR A 398 18.80 -8.71 -2.54
N ASP A 399 20.03 -8.22 -2.73
CA ASP A 399 21.24 -8.98 -2.39
C ASP A 399 21.35 -9.25 -0.89
N SER A 400 20.78 -8.38 -0.05
CA SER A 400 20.73 -8.53 1.42
C SER A 400 19.68 -9.53 1.92
N LEU A 401 18.77 -9.97 1.05
CA LEU A 401 17.67 -10.88 1.39
C LEU A 401 18.13 -12.35 1.47
N ARG A 402 17.52 -13.13 2.36
CA ARG A 402 17.72 -14.59 2.45
C ARG A 402 16.80 -15.35 1.49
N GLY A 403 17.05 -16.64 1.25
CA GLY A 403 16.35 -17.47 0.25
C GLY A 403 14.83 -17.26 0.12
N LYS A 404 14.05 -17.49 1.19
CA LYS A 404 12.58 -17.28 1.15
C LYS A 404 12.19 -15.81 0.90
N GLN A 405 12.97 -14.85 1.38
CA GLN A 405 12.73 -13.43 1.17
C GLN A 405 13.00 -13.02 -0.29
N ARG A 406 14.02 -13.60 -0.93
CA ARG A 406 14.31 -13.36 -2.35
C ARG A 406 13.17 -13.83 -3.26
N VAL A 407 12.60 -15.01 -2.99
CA VAL A 407 11.45 -15.52 -3.75
C VAL A 407 10.24 -14.59 -3.57
N LEU A 408 9.95 -14.19 -2.33
CA LEU A 408 8.86 -13.26 -2.04
C LEU A 408 9.08 -11.89 -2.69
N TYR A 409 10.32 -11.40 -2.72
CA TYR A 409 10.67 -10.14 -3.38
C TYR A 409 10.46 -10.21 -4.89
N HIS A 410 10.79 -11.34 -5.51
CA HIS A 410 10.53 -11.53 -6.93
C HIS A 410 9.03 -11.49 -7.25
N HIS A 411 8.20 -12.18 -6.45
CA HIS A 411 6.74 -12.09 -6.50
C HIS A 411 6.16 -10.72 -6.11
N PHE A 412 6.97 -9.86 -5.48
CA PHE A 412 6.52 -8.53 -5.07
C PHE A 412 6.51 -7.56 -6.24
N TYR A 413 7.54 -7.65 -7.10
CA TYR A 413 7.86 -6.65 -8.13
C TYR A 413 7.89 -7.18 -9.56
N TYR A 414 8.13 -8.47 -9.79
CA TYR A 414 8.42 -9.01 -11.13
C TYR A 414 7.45 -10.10 -11.60
N GLU A 415 6.77 -10.78 -10.67
CA GLU A 415 5.69 -11.77 -10.91
C GLU A 415 4.41 -11.30 -10.23
#